data_AF-A0A8C6N441-F1
#
_entry.id   AF-A0A8C6N441-F1
#
_cell.length_a   1.000
_cell.length_b   1.000
_cell.length_c   1.000
_cell.angle_alpha   90.00
_cell.angle_beta   90.00
_cell.angle_gamma   90.00
#
_symmetry.space_group_name_H-M   'P 1'
#
loop_
_entity.id
_entity.type
_entity.pdbx_description
1 polymer ?
#
loop_
_entity_poly.entity_id
_entity_poly.type
_entity_poly.pdbx_seq_one_letter_code
_entity_poly.pdbx_strand_id
1 'polypeptide(L)'
;MQQKLQKKPELDNEKPAAVVAPLTAGCAVTISNYGWDQSDKCGEIYITLTGVHQVPTENVQVHFTERSFGHFGLLVRNLNDKNYSMVVNHLLKPISVESSSK
;
A
#
# COMPACT_ATOMS: atom_id res chain seq x y z
N MET A 1 43.63 -33.02 17.66
CA MET A 1 43.18 -31.99 16.69
C MET A 1 41.85 -31.45 17.17
N GLN A 2 41.84 -30.27 17.78
CA GLN A 2 40.64 -29.63 18.32
C GLN A 2 40.11 -28.65 17.28
N GLN A 3 38.86 -28.82 16.83
CA GLN A 3 38.21 -27.87 15.95
C GLN A 3 37.68 -26.69 16.77
N LYS A 4 38.29 -25.53 16.50
CA LYS A 4 38.03 -24.23 17.10
C LYS A 4 36.73 -23.65 16.51
N LEU A 5 35.76 -23.41 17.38
CA LEU A 5 34.60 -22.54 17.13
C LEU A 5 35.10 -21.14 16.74
N GLN A 6 34.98 -20.77 15.47
CA GLN A 6 35.26 -19.41 15.01
C GLN A 6 33.95 -18.69 14.68
N LYS A 7 33.57 -17.84 15.63
CA LYS A 7 32.59 -16.75 15.53
C LYS A 7 32.91 -15.86 14.32
N LYS A 8 31.99 -15.78 13.35
CA LYS A 8 31.97 -14.72 12.32
C LYS A 8 31.30 -13.46 12.91
N PRO A 9 31.89 -12.26 12.71
CA PRO A 9 31.30 -11.01 13.17
C PRO A 9 30.20 -10.53 12.22
N GLU A 10 29.05 -10.28 12.84
CA GLU A 10 28.22 -9.07 12.74
C GLU A 10 27.81 -8.56 11.35
N LEU A 11 26.51 -8.75 11.13
CA LEU A 11 25.61 -8.22 10.13
C LEU A 11 25.53 -6.68 10.22
N ASP A 12 26.15 -5.97 9.29
CA ASP A 12 25.78 -4.59 8.96
C ASP A 12 24.44 -4.64 8.19
N ASN A 13 23.36 -4.73 8.96
CA ASN A 13 22.03 -4.41 8.46
C ASN A 13 21.87 -2.90 8.59
N GLU A 14 22.40 -2.15 7.63
CA GLU A 14 21.93 -0.80 7.38
C GLU A 14 20.44 -0.89 7.02
N LYS A 15 19.62 -0.66 8.04
CA LYS A 15 18.19 -0.39 7.96
C LYS A 15 18.00 0.89 7.14
N PRO A 16 17.32 0.86 5.97
CA PRO A 16 16.63 2.05 5.52
C PRO A 16 15.45 2.22 6.47
N ALA A 17 15.57 3.22 7.34
CA ALA A 17 14.49 3.68 8.18
C ALA A 17 13.39 4.29 7.31
N ALA A 18 12.58 3.45 6.68
CA ALA A 18 11.20 3.81 6.37
C ALA A 18 10.36 3.36 7.56
N VAL A 19 10.44 4.11 8.66
CA VAL A 19 9.34 4.13 9.64
C VAL A 19 8.17 4.79 8.91
N VAL A 20 7.45 4.01 8.11
CA VAL A 20 6.07 4.36 7.81
C VAL A 20 5.37 4.15 9.14
N ALA A 21 5.11 5.26 9.84
CA ALA A 21 4.30 5.22 11.05
C ALA A 21 3.06 4.35 10.74
N PRO A 22 2.70 3.39 11.62
CA PRO A 22 1.41 2.73 11.49
C PRO A 22 0.41 3.86 11.45
N LEU A 23 -0.30 3.99 10.32
CA LEU A 23 -1.40 4.92 10.21
C LEU A 23 -2.29 4.61 11.42
N THR A 24 -2.31 5.50 12.40
CA THR A 24 -3.23 5.46 13.53
C THR A 24 -4.61 5.81 12.99
N ALA A 25 -5.08 4.97 12.08
CA ALA A 25 -6.43 4.95 11.60
C ALA A 25 -7.24 4.38 12.77
N GLY A 26 -7.97 5.26 13.47
CA GLY A 26 -9.15 4.81 14.17
C GLY A 26 -9.93 3.87 13.24
N CYS A 27 -10.29 2.70 13.76
CA CYS A 27 -10.90 1.55 13.07
C CYS A 27 -11.38 1.88 11.64
N ALA A 28 -10.53 1.67 10.64
CA ALA A 28 -10.90 1.90 9.25
C ALA A 28 -11.69 0.70 8.72
N VAL A 29 -12.78 0.97 8.01
CA VAL A 29 -13.57 -0.03 7.30
C VAL A 29 -12.75 -0.52 6.11
N THR A 30 -12.45 -1.81 6.08
CA THR A 30 -11.77 -2.42 4.93
C THR A 30 -12.71 -2.47 3.73
N ILE A 31 -12.26 -1.93 2.61
CA ILE A 31 -12.94 -1.97 1.32
C ILE A 31 -12.63 -3.34 0.69
N SER A 32 -13.59 -4.25 0.73
CA SER A 32 -13.46 -5.58 0.12
C SER A 32 -14.18 -5.70 -1.23
N ASN A 33 -15.13 -4.79 -1.50
CA ASN A 33 -15.88 -4.78 -2.77
C ASN A 33 -15.32 -3.71 -3.70
N TYR A 34 -14.72 -4.15 -4.80
CA TYR A 34 -14.14 -3.30 -5.83
C TYR A 34 -14.25 -3.99 -7.19
N GLY A 35 -14.40 -3.20 -8.24
CA GLY A 35 -14.25 -3.66 -9.61
C GLY A 35 -12.81 -3.48 -10.06
N TRP A 36 -12.34 -4.35 -10.95
CA TRP A 36 -11.06 -4.18 -11.61
C TRP A 36 -11.19 -4.55 -13.08
N ASP A 37 -10.53 -3.77 -13.94
CA ASP A 37 -10.36 -4.08 -15.36
C ASP A 37 -8.88 -3.90 -15.72
N GLN A 38 -8.41 -4.65 -16.71
CA GLN A 38 -7.05 -4.51 -17.21
C GLN A 38 -7.05 -4.52 -18.73
N SER A 39 -6.59 -3.41 -19.30
CA SER A 39 -6.23 -3.29 -20.71
C SER A 39 -4.77 -3.73 -20.94
N ASP A 40 -4.33 -3.79 -22.20
CA ASP A 40 -2.93 -4.10 -22.54
C ASP A 40 -1.91 -3.11 -21.96
N LYS A 41 -2.36 -1.89 -21.63
CA LYS A 41 -1.50 -0.78 -21.18
C LYS A 41 -1.57 -0.49 -19.69
N CYS A 42 -2.77 -0.58 -19.10
CA CYS A 42 -3.03 -0.11 -17.72
C CYS A 42 -4.08 -1.00 -17.05
N GLY A 43 -4.00 -1.13 -15.73
CA GLY A 43 -5.07 -1.69 -14.88
C GLY A 43 -5.82 -0.58 -14.17
N GLU A 44 -7.14 -0.69 -14.08
CA GLU A 44 -8.02 0.26 -13.42
C GLU A 44 -8.75 -0.44 -12.27
N ILE A 45 -8.81 0.23 -11.11
CA ILE A 45 -9.55 -0.23 -9.93
C ILE A 45 -10.68 0.75 -9.68
N TYR A 46 -11.91 0.25 -9.68
CA TYR A 46 -13.12 1.03 -9.44
C TYR A 46 -13.68 0.73 -8.06
N ILE A 47 -13.89 1.78 -7.28
CA ILE A 47 -14.40 1.68 -5.92
C ILE A 47 -15.59 2.63 -5.79
N THR A 48 -16.71 2.11 -5.31
CA THR A 48 -17.90 2.92 -5.05
C THR A 48 -17.94 3.31 -3.58
N LEU A 49 -17.71 4.60 -3.30
CA LEU A 49 -17.81 5.20 -1.97
C LEU A 49 -18.81 6.36 -2.01
N THR A 50 -19.98 6.19 -1.42
CA THR A 50 -21.03 7.22 -1.41
C THR A 50 -20.56 8.48 -0.71
N GLY A 51 -20.63 9.61 -1.42
CA GLY A 51 -20.24 10.93 -0.89
C GLY A 51 -18.75 11.24 -0.97
N VAL A 52 -17.92 10.37 -1.57
CA VAL A 52 -16.45 10.58 -1.65
C VAL A 52 -16.05 11.85 -2.41
N HIS A 53 -16.88 12.33 -3.33
CA HIS A 53 -16.61 13.59 -4.04
C HIS A 53 -16.68 14.83 -3.14
N GLN A 54 -17.31 14.73 -1.97
CA GLN A 54 -17.45 15.83 -1.01
C GLN A 54 -16.28 15.89 -0.01
N VAL A 55 -15.45 14.85 0.09
CA VAL A 55 -14.30 14.89 1.00
C VAL A 55 -13.13 15.65 0.36
N PRO A 56 -12.39 16.44 1.15
CA PRO A 56 -11.15 17.08 0.68
C PRO A 56 -10.17 16.07 0.08
N THR A 57 -9.46 16.47 -0.98
CA THR A 57 -8.47 15.60 -1.66
C THR A 57 -7.38 15.07 -0.71
N GLU A 58 -7.01 15.85 0.31
CA GLU A 58 -6.04 15.49 1.36
C GLU A 58 -6.48 14.28 2.22
N ASN A 59 -7.80 14.07 2.33
CA ASN A 59 -8.38 12.93 3.04
C ASN A 59 -8.36 11.65 2.21
N VAL A 60 -8.04 11.74 0.91
CA VAL A 60 -7.96 10.60 0.00
C VAL A 60 -6.48 10.38 -0.35
N GLN A 61 -5.85 9.40 0.29
CA GLN A 61 -4.44 9.07 0.11
C GLN A 61 -4.30 7.76 -0.64
N VAL A 62 -3.42 7.76 -1.65
CA VAL A 62 -3.06 6.57 -2.41
C VAL A 62 -1.56 6.39 -2.37
N HIS A 63 -1.12 5.14 -2.22
CA HIS A 63 0.27 4.75 -2.21
C HIS A 63 0.50 3.58 -3.17
N PHE A 64 1.34 3.81 -4.18
CA PHE A 64 1.79 2.77 -5.12
C PHE A 64 3.19 2.29 -4.74
N THR A 65 3.42 0.98 -4.79
CA THR A 65 4.72 0.37 -4.49
C THR A 65 5.14 -0.55 -5.64
N GLU A 66 6.36 -0.35 -6.16
CA GLU A 66 6.91 -1.11 -7.29
C GLU A 66 7.48 -2.50 -6.92
N ARG A 67 7.99 -2.67 -5.69
CA ARG A 67 8.81 -3.85 -5.33
C ARG A 67 8.08 -5.19 -5.52
N SER A 68 8.76 -6.12 -6.19
CA SER A 68 8.60 -7.58 -6.46
C SER A 68 7.21 -8.23 -6.48
N PHE A 69 6.24 -7.72 -5.75
CA PHE A 69 4.86 -8.19 -5.73
C PHE A 69 3.85 -7.11 -6.06
N GLY A 70 4.25 -5.82 -6.18
CA GLY A 70 3.33 -4.71 -6.44
C GLY A 70 2.29 -4.56 -5.32
N HIS A 71 2.26 -3.43 -4.64
CA HIS A 71 1.20 -3.16 -3.66
C HIS A 71 0.59 -1.79 -3.90
N PHE A 72 -0.74 -1.73 -3.88
CA PHE A 72 -1.50 -0.48 -3.90
C PHE A 72 -2.26 -0.34 -2.58
N GLY A 73 -2.06 0.79 -1.91
CA GLY A 73 -2.82 1.17 -0.73
C GLY A 73 -3.70 2.38 -1.01
N LEU A 74 -4.96 2.33 -0.58
CA LEU A 74 -5.88 3.46 -0.53
C LEU A 74 -6.33 3.69 0.92
N LEU A 75 -6.37 4.95 1.32
CA LEU A 75 -6.94 5.41 2.58
C LEU A 75 -7.85 6.60 2.31
N VAL A 76 -9.11 6.51 2.71
CA VAL A 76 -10.07 7.62 2.71
C VAL A 76 -10.43 7.94 4.15
N ARG A 77 -10.17 9.18 4.58
CA ARG A 77 -10.41 9.64 5.94
C ARG A 77 -11.70 10.45 6.02
N ASN A 78 -12.38 10.38 7.17
CA ASN A 78 -13.52 11.24 7.50
C ASN A 78 -14.64 11.24 6.43
N LEU A 79 -14.90 10.09 5.79
CA LEU A 79 -16.04 9.92 4.89
C LEU A 79 -17.23 9.37 5.68
N ASN A 80 -18.30 10.15 5.82
CA ASN A 80 -19.47 9.78 6.64
C ASN A 80 -19.07 9.33 8.06
N ASP A 81 -18.18 10.10 8.70
CA ASP A 81 -17.61 9.83 10.03
C ASP A 81 -16.83 8.51 10.16
N LYS A 82 -16.41 7.94 9.02
CA LYS A 82 -15.65 6.69 8.96
C LYS A 82 -14.40 6.85 8.11
N ASN A 83 -13.39 6.06 8.46
CA ASN A 83 -12.23 5.87 7.63
C ASN A 83 -12.44 4.60 6.79
N TYR A 84 -11.98 4.59 5.54
CA TYR A 84 -11.99 3.44 4.67
C TYR A 84 -10.58 3.13 4.20
N SER A 85 -10.22 1.85 4.11
CA SER A 85 -8.90 1.43 3.64
C SER A 85 -8.98 0.27 2.66
N MET A 86 -8.08 0.24 1.70
CA MET A 86 -7.90 -0.86 0.75
C MET A 86 -6.41 -1.13 0.58
N VAL A 87 -6.06 -2.40 0.50
CA VAL A 87 -4.69 -2.89 0.38
C VAL A 87 -4.74 -4.03 -0.64
N VAL A 88 -4.20 -3.79 -1.84
CA VAL A 88 -4.09 -4.79 -2.91
C VAL A 88 -2.67 -5.30 -2.92
N ASN A 89 -2.47 -6.51 -2.39
CA ASN A 89 -1.19 -7.21 -2.40
C ASN A 89 -1.07 -8.11 -3.62
N HIS A 90 0.17 -8.42 -4.02
CA HIS A 90 0.48 -9.44 -5.02
C HIS A 90 -0.16 -9.16 -6.39
N LEU A 91 0.06 -7.95 -6.92
CA LEU A 91 -0.27 -7.64 -8.30
C LEU A 91 0.38 -8.65 -9.25
N LEU A 92 -0.39 -9.13 -10.23
CA LEU A 92 0.04 -10.14 -11.19
C LEU A 92 1.27 -9.68 -12.00
N LYS A 93 1.37 -8.38 -12.25
CA LYS A 93 2.48 -7.71 -12.92
C LYS A 93 2.92 -6.51 -12.09
N PRO A 94 4.22 -6.15 -12.12
CA PRO A 94 4.68 -4.90 -11.50
C PRO A 94 4.03 -3.70 -12.18
N ILE A 95 3.84 -2.62 -11.41
CA ILE A 95 3.31 -1.34 -11.89
C ILE A 95 4.39 -0.27 -11.78
N SER A 96 4.38 0.71 -12.69
CA SER A 96 5.23 1.89 -12.57
C SER A 96 4.55 2.91 -11.67
N VAL A 97 5.20 3.23 -10.55
CA VAL A 97 4.70 4.20 -9.56
C VAL A 97 4.56 5.59 -10.18
N GLU A 98 5.51 6.00 -11.02
CA GLU A 98 5.50 7.31 -11.69
C GLU A 98 4.32 7.48 -12.65
N SER A 99 3.94 6.40 -13.35
CA SER A 99 2.80 6.42 -14.28
C SER A 99 1.44 6.21 -13.61
N SER A 100 1.43 5.89 -12.31
CA SER A 100 0.20 5.57 -11.58
C SER A 100 -0.47 6.83 -11.04
N SER A 101 -1.79 6.90 -11.13
CA SER A 101 -2.58 8.08 -10.75
C SER A 101 -3.80 7.68 -9.93
N LYS A 102 -4.31 8.62 -9.11
CA LYS A 102 -5.50 8.50 -8.25
C LYS A 102 -6.65 9.30 -8.81
#